data_AF-A0A838H1Y2-F1
#
_entry.id   AF-A0A838H1Y2-F1
#
_cell.length_a   1.000
_cell.length_b   1.000
_cell.length_c   1.000
_cell.angle_alpha   90.00
_cell.angle_beta   90.00
_cell.angle_gamma   90.00
#
_symmetry.space_group_name_H-M   'P 1'
#
loop_
_entity.id
_entity.type
_entity.pdbx_description
1 polymer ?
#
loop_
_entity_poly.entity_id
_entity_poly.type
_entity_poly.pdbx_seq_one_letter_code
_entity_poly.pdbx_strand_id
1 'polypeptide(L)'
;MSDPTAMPGQEPSPEELRAYLEQLRGAEAAGLLAEAYNLLAAGAQVKLGRSDARPLIDAMAGIAAAVGDRVPAELAAQMRDGVAQLQTAQVQAERQTAAEGEGTGDASAREPDAVPPPGGPARPETGVAGAQRQGSGQRMTDRLWIPGRPGPPPG
;
A
#
# COMPACT_ATOMS: atom_id res chain seq x y z
N MET A 1 33.72 34.78 10.60
CA MET A 1 32.65 34.65 9.60
C MET A 1 31.39 35.18 10.25
N SER A 2 31.04 36.44 9.94
CA SER A 2 29.86 37.10 10.48
C SER A 2 28.66 36.77 9.59
N ASP A 3 27.55 36.39 10.21
CA ASP A 3 26.30 36.06 9.56
C ASP A 3 25.68 37.33 8.94
N PRO A 4 25.50 37.42 7.60
CA PRO A 4 25.02 38.62 6.92
C PRO A 4 23.53 38.91 7.16
N THR A 5 22.82 38.06 7.92
CA THR A 5 21.40 38.24 8.23
C THR A 5 21.15 38.94 9.59
N ALA A 6 22.18 39.08 10.42
CA ALA A 6 22.06 39.65 11.75
C ALA A 6 22.19 41.18 11.73
N MET A 7 21.10 41.88 11.43
CA MET A 7 20.94 43.28 11.86
C MET A 7 20.80 43.28 13.39
N PRO A 8 21.70 43.94 14.14
CA PRO A 8 21.68 43.89 15.60
C PRO A 8 20.50 44.71 16.15
N GLY A 9 19.54 44.02 16.79
CA GLY A 9 18.59 44.65 17.73
C GLY A 9 17.14 44.83 17.26
N GLN A 10 16.73 44.27 16.12
CA GLN A 10 15.34 44.33 15.67
C GLN A 10 14.69 42.96 15.85
N GLU A 11 13.91 42.80 16.93
CA GLU A 11 13.07 41.61 17.08
C GLU A 11 12.12 41.53 15.88
N PRO A 12 11.97 40.35 15.25
CA PRO A 12 11.05 40.17 14.14
C PRO A 12 9.66 40.64 14.56
N SER A 13 8.99 41.40 13.69
CA SER A 13 7.62 41.82 13.97
C SER A 13 6.71 40.60 14.14
N PRO A 14 5.62 40.71 14.93
CA PRO A 14 4.68 39.60 15.09
C PRO A 14 4.09 39.07 13.79
N GLU A 15 4.01 39.90 12.74
CA GLU A 15 3.55 39.51 11.41
C GLU A 15 4.60 38.68 10.67
N GLU A 16 5.87 39.08 10.69
CA GLU A 16 6.98 38.31 10.12
C GLU A 16 7.14 36.96 10.81
N LEU A 17 7.01 36.93 12.15
CA LEU A 17 7.02 35.69 12.94
C LEU A 17 5.88 34.75 12.53
N ARG A 18 4.67 35.25 12.28
CA ARG A 18 3.55 34.43 11.80
C ARG A 18 3.80 33.89 10.41
N ALA A 19 4.26 34.74 9.48
CA ALA A 19 4.57 34.32 8.12
C ALA A 19 5.67 33.25 8.10
N TYR A 20 6.71 33.41 8.92
CA TYR A 20 7.78 32.43 9.07
C TYR A 20 7.29 31.09 9.64
N LEU A 21 6.43 31.13 10.67
CA LEU A 21 5.84 29.92 11.24
C LEU A 21 4.89 29.20 10.28
N GLU A 22 4.15 29.93 9.45
CA GLU A 22 3.34 29.34 8.38
C GLU A 22 4.22 28.67 7.32
N GLN A 23 5.33 29.29 6.93
CA GLN A 23 6.29 28.68 6.00
C GLN A 23 6.90 27.41 6.58
N LEU A 24 7.33 27.42 7.85
CA LEU A 24 7.86 26.23 8.54
C LEU A 24 6.83 25.09 8.57
N ARG A 25 5.56 25.41 8.89
CA ARG A 25 4.49 24.42 8.91
C ARG A 25 4.20 23.82 7.53
N GLY A 26 4.25 24.64 6.48
CA GLY A 26 4.10 24.18 5.10
C GLY A 26 5.22 23.23 4.65
N ALA A 27 6.46 23.53 5.04
CA ALA A 27 7.62 22.70 4.71
C ALA A 27 7.54 21.29 5.34
N GLU A 28 7.11 21.19 6.60
CA GLU A 28 6.94 19.91 7.30
C GLU A 28 5.82 19.06 6.66
N ALA A 29 4.69 19.69 6.33
CA ALA A 29 3.57 19.01 5.66
C ALA A 29 3.93 18.49 4.27
N ALA A 30 4.72 19.25 3.51
CA ALA A 30 5.21 18.83 2.19
C ALA A 30 6.11 17.58 2.28
N GLY A 31 6.97 17.50 3.31
CA GLY A 31 7.81 16.33 3.56
C GLY A 31 7.00 15.07 3.87
N LEU A 32 6.03 15.17 4.77
CA LEU A 32 5.13 14.05 5.11
C LEU A 32 4.32 13.59 3.89
N LEU A 33 3.85 14.53 3.08
CA LEU A 33 3.14 14.19 1.86
C LEU A 33 4.05 13.47 0.85
N ALA A 34 5.29 13.93 0.68
CA ALA A 34 6.24 13.28 -0.22
C ALA A 34 6.51 11.83 0.22
N GLU A 35 6.68 11.59 1.52
CA GLU A 35 6.86 10.24 2.07
C GLU A 35 5.63 9.35 1.87
N ALA A 36 4.43 9.88 2.18
CA ALA A 36 3.18 9.16 1.96
C ALA A 36 2.96 8.84 0.47
N TYR A 37 3.25 9.80 -0.41
CA TYR A 37 3.18 9.62 -1.85
C TYR A 37 4.15 8.54 -2.34
N ASN A 38 5.39 8.54 -1.85
CA ASN A 38 6.38 7.52 -2.21
C ASN A 38 5.97 6.12 -1.73
N LEU A 39 5.37 6.00 -0.56
CA LEU A 39 4.83 4.73 -0.05
C LEU A 39 3.71 4.20 -0.96
N LEU A 40 2.78 5.08 -1.36
CA LEU A 40 1.71 4.74 -2.31
C LEU A 40 2.28 4.35 -3.68
N ALA A 41 3.29 5.08 -4.17
CA ALA A 41 3.96 4.80 -5.44
C ALA A 41 4.62 3.41 -5.42
N ALA A 42 5.34 3.07 -4.36
CA ALA A 42 5.92 1.74 -4.20
C ALA A 42 4.82 0.66 -4.17
N GLY A 43 3.72 0.92 -3.46
CA GLY A 43 2.53 0.06 -3.44
C GLY A 43 1.88 -0.13 -4.81
N ALA A 44 1.85 0.91 -5.65
CA ALA A 44 1.34 0.84 -7.01
C ALA A 44 2.27 0.04 -7.92
N GLN A 45 3.58 0.24 -7.82
CA GLN A 45 4.59 -0.48 -8.59
C GLN A 45 4.49 -2.00 -8.38
N VAL A 46 4.35 -2.46 -7.14
CA VAL A 46 4.24 -3.91 -6.84
C VAL A 46 2.92 -4.52 -7.31
N LYS A 47 1.92 -3.70 -7.64
CA LYS A 47 0.61 -4.13 -8.10
C LYS A 47 0.43 -4.02 -9.61
N LEU A 48 1.41 -3.49 -10.35
CA LEU A 48 1.28 -3.26 -11.79
C LEU A 48 0.79 -4.51 -12.54
N GLY A 49 -0.17 -4.32 -13.44
CA GLY A 49 -0.81 -5.39 -14.20
C GLY A 49 -1.93 -6.14 -13.45
N ARG A 50 -2.14 -5.85 -12.16
CA ARG A 50 -3.27 -6.38 -11.37
C ARG A 50 -4.45 -5.42 -11.40
N SER A 51 -5.64 -5.94 -11.11
CA SER A 51 -6.90 -5.18 -11.10
C SER A 51 -6.92 -4.05 -10.06
N ASP A 52 -6.16 -4.20 -8.97
CA ASP A 52 -6.12 -3.25 -7.86
C ASP A 52 -5.07 -2.13 -8.02
N ALA A 53 -4.27 -2.15 -9.10
CA ALA A 53 -3.31 -1.07 -9.39
C ALA A 53 -3.98 0.20 -9.89
N ARG A 54 -4.96 0.09 -10.79
CA ARG A 54 -5.63 1.27 -11.39
C ARG A 54 -6.26 2.19 -10.33
N PRO A 55 -7.09 1.69 -9.38
CA PRO A 55 -7.67 2.56 -8.36
C PRO A 55 -6.61 3.24 -7.48
N LEU A 56 -5.48 2.58 -7.22
CA LEU A 56 -4.38 3.14 -6.44
C LEU A 56 -3.67 4.26 -7.21
N ILE A 57 -3.41 4.07 -8.50
CA ILE A 57 -2.82 5.09 -9.38
C ILE A 57 -3.78 6.28 -9.53
N ASP A 58 -5.09 6.04 -9.65
CA ASP A 58 -6.10 7.10 -9.72
C ASP A 58 -6.19 7.90 -8.41
N ALA A 59 -6.08 7.24 -7.26
CA ALA A 59 -6.01 7.91 -5.96
C ALA A 59 -4.77 8.82 -5.87
N MET A 60 -3.62 8.34 -6.34
CA MET A 60 -2.40 9.15 -6.41
C MET A 60 -2.55 10.35 -7.35
N ALA A 61 -3.21 10.18 -8.50
CA ALA A 61 -3.55 11.27 -9.42
C ALA A 61 -4.45 12.31 -8.74
N GLY A 62 -5.46 11.86 -8.00
CA GLY A 62 -6.34 12.73 -7.21
C GLY A 62 -5.57 13.52 -6.15
N ILE A 63 -4.64 12.89 -5.43
CA ILE A 63 -3.77 13.57 -4.46
C ILE A 63 -2.92 14.63 -5.17
N ALA A 64 -2.23 14.27 -6.25
CA ALA A 64 -1.37 15.18 -7.01
C ALA A 64 -2.14 16.39 -7.57
N ALA A 65 -3.40 16.21 -7.95
CA ALA A 65 -4.29 17.30 -8.37
C ALA A 65 -4.77 18.15 -7.18
N ALA A 66 -5.08 17.52 -6.04
CA ALA A 66 -5.64 18.18 -4.86
C ALA A 66 -4.64 19.03 -4.08
N VAL A 67 -3.33 18.72 -4.16
CA VAL A 67 -2.34 19.55 -3.48
C VAL A 67 -2.13 20.92 -4.13
N GLY A 68 -2.36 21.05 -5.44
CA GLY A 68 -2.31 22.34 -6.14
C GLY A 68 -1.07 23.17 -5.76
N ASP A 69 -1.29 24.41 -5.31
CA ASP A 69 -0.25 25.36 -4.90
C ASP A 69 0.13 25.26 -3.41
N ARG A 70 -0.37 24.25 -2.68
CA ARG A 70 -0.10 24.08 -1.23
C ARG A 70 1.24 23.40 -0.95
N VAL A 71 1.91 22.90 -1.98
CA VAL A 71 3.22 22.25 -1.90
C VAL A 71 4.19 22.94 -2.86
N PRO A 72 5.51 22.80 -2.65
CA PRO A 72 6.50 23.29 -3.60
C PRO A 72 6.21 22.80 -5.02
N ALA A 73 6.35 23.69 -6.00
CA ALA A 73 6.00 23.41 -7.40
C ALA A 73 6.77 22.20 -7.96
N GLU A 74 8.02 22.03 -7.52
CA GLU A 74 8.88 20.92 -7.88
C GLU A 74 8.31 19.59 -7.37
N LEU A 75 7.80 19.55 -6.13
CA LEU A 75 7.18 18.35 -5.57
C LEU A 75 5.88 18.02 -6.32
N ALA A 76 5.04 19.03 -6.60
CA ALA A 76 3.83 18.84 -7.38
C ALA A 76 4.13 18.29 -8.80
N ALA A 77 5.20 18.76 -9.43
CA ALA A 77 5.65 18.26 -10.72
C ALA A 77 6.12 16.80 -10.63
N GLN A 78 6.96 16.47 -9.65
CA GLN A 78 7.44 15.10 -9.42
C GLN A 78 6.28 14.12 -9.19
N MET A 79 5.26 14.54 -8.43
CA MET A 79 4.06 13.73 -8.22
C MET A 79 3.30 13.48 -9.53
N ARG A 80 3.07 14.52 -10.35
CA ARG A 80 2.40 14.35 -11.65
C ARG A 80 3.18 13.44 -12.60
N ASP A 81 4.50 13.63 -12.68
CA ASP A 81 5.36 12.82 -13.52
C ASP A 81 5.37 11.35 -13.07
N GLY A 82 5.42 11.11 -11.75
CA GLY A 82 5.34 9.77 -11.18
C GLY A 82 4.02 9.07 -11.51
N VAL A 83 2.88 9.77 -11.41
CA VAL A 83 1.57 9.24 -11.81
C VAL A 83 1.56 8.88 -13.29
N ALA A 84 2.04 9.75 -14.17
CA ALA A 84 2.08 9.50 -15.62
C ALA A 84 2.94 8.27 -15.98
N GLN A 85 4.06 8.09 -15.28
CA GLN A 85 4.92 6.91 -15.42
C GLN A 85 4.20 5.64 -14.99
N LEU A 86 3.51 5.66 -13.83
CA LEU A 86 2.76 4.51 -13.33
C LEU A 86 1.60 4.13 -14.25
N GLN A 87 0.86 5.10 -14.78
CA GLN A 87 -0.22 4.86 -15.74
C GLN A 87 0.32 4.18 -17.01
N THR A 88 1.45 4.67 -17.53
CA THR A 88 2.10 4.06 -18.70
C THR A 88 2.56 2.64 -18.40
N ALA A 89 3.20 2.41 -17.24
CA ALA A 89 3.65 1.10 -16.82
C ALA A 89 2.48 0.12 -16.61
N GLN A 90 1.35 0.59 -16.07
CA GLN A 90 0.15 -0.23 -15.90
C GLN A 90 -0.39 -0.71 -17.24
N VAL A 91 -0.51 0.19 -18.23
CA VAL A 91 -0.98 -0.18 -19.57
C VAL A 91 -0.03 -1.19 -20.23
N GLN A 92 1.29 -1.03 -20.06
CA GLN A 92 2.26 -1.99 -20.57
C GLN A 92 2.13 -3.35 -19.88
N ALA A 93 2.00 -3.38 -18.56
CA ALA A 93 1.83 -4.61 -17.79
C ALA A 93 0.54 -5.35 -18.17
N GLU A 94 -0.57 -4.64 -18.35
CA GLU A 94 -1.83 -5.23 -18.78
C GLU A 94 -1.76 -5.83 -20.19
N ARG A 95 -1.04 -5.16 -21.12
CA ARG A 95 -0.80 -5.70 -22.46
C ARG A 95 0.04 -6.97 -22.42
N GLN A 96 1.05 -7.02 -21.55
CA GLN A 96 1.88 -8.20 -21.37
C GLN A 96 1.05 -9.38 -20.83
N THR A 97 0.26 -9.14 -19.79
CA THR A 97 -0.63 -10.17 -19.22
C THR A 97 -1.68 -10.65 -20.24
N ALA A 98 -2.23 -9.74 -21.05
CA ALA A 98 -3.17 -10.11 -22.10
C ALA A 98 -2.51 -11.00 -23.17
N ALA A 99 -1.29 -10.68 -23.60
CA ALA A 99 -0.52 -11.48 -24.56
C ALA A 99 -0.14 -12.86 -24.00
N GLU A 100 0.11 -12.97 -22.69
CA GLU A 100 0.38 -14.24 -22.00
C GLU A 100 -0.89 -15.07 -21.77
N GLY A 101 -2.04 -14.41 -21.58
CA GLY A 101 -3.35 -15.02 -21.38
C GLY A 101 -3.95 -15.66 -22.64
N GLU A 102 -3.54 -15.22 -23.84
CA GLU A 102 -3.95 -15.88 -25.10
C GLU A 102 -3.31 -17.28 -25.29
N GLY A 103 -2.33 -17.66 -24.45
CA GLY A 103 -1.66 -18.96 -24.48
C GLY A 103 -2.11 -19.99 -23.43
N THR A 104 -2.86 -19.57 -22.41
CA THR A 104 -3.31 -20.48 -21.34
C THR A 104 -4.66 -20.02 -20.82
N GLY A 105 -5.70 -20.79 -21.14
CA GLY A 105 -7.04 -20.59 -20.61
C GLY A 105 -7.03 -20.49 -19.08
N ASP A 106 -7.51 -19.33 -18.61
CA ASP A 106 -8.30 -19.12 -17.40
C ASP A 106 -7.94 -19.95 -16.15
N ALA A 107 -7.15 -19.37 -15.24
CA ALA A 107 -7.08 -19.84 -13.86
C ALA A 107 -6.67 -18.76 -12.84
N SER A 108 -6.97 -17.47 -13.06
CA SER A 108 -6.72 -16.47 -12.01
C SER A 108 -7.71 -15.31 -11.93
N ALA A 109 -8.94 -15.53 -12.41
CA ALA A 109 -10.10 -14.73 -12.03
C ALA A 109 -11.01 -15.54 -11.08
N ARG A 110 -10.52 -15.83 -9.86
CA ARG A 110 -11.37 -16.25 -8.75
C ARG A 110 -10.95 -15.51 -7.50
N GLU A 111 -11.64 -14.41 -7.23
CA GLU A 111 -11.81 -13.97 -5.84
C GLU A 111 -12.77 -14.91 -5.09
N PRO A 112 -12.70 -14.92 -3.75
CA PRO A 112 -13.11 -16.06 -2.93
C PRO A 112 -14.51 -15.83 -2.34
N ASP A 113 -15.52 -16.52 -2.85
CA ASP A 113 -16.58 -17.09 -2.02
C ASP A 113 -17.47 -17.99 -2.88
N ALA A 114 -17.14 -19.29 -2.89
CA ALA A 114 -18.05 -20.30 -3.40
C ALA A 114 -18.16 -21.38 -2.33
N VAL A 115 -19.13 -21.20 -1.44
CA VAL A 115 -19.65 -22.28 -0.59
C VAL A 115 -19.98 -23.47 -1.51
N PRO A 116 -19.35 -24.65 -1.33
CA PRO A 116 -19.63 -25.79 -2.19
C PRO A 116 -21.09 -26.24 -1.97
N PRO A 117 -21.88 -26.48 -3.04
CA PRO A 117 -23.22 -27.03 -2.89
C PRO A 117 -23.13 -28.46 -2.32
N PRO A 118 -24.03 -28.84 -1.40
CA PRO A 118 -24.05 -30.19 -0.86
C PRO A 118 -24.69 -31.13 -1.89
N GLY A 119 -24.00 -32.22 -2.22
CA GLY A 119 -24.63 -33.44 -2.72
C GLY A 119 -24.48 -33.72 -4.22
N GLY A 120 -23.59 -34.66 -4.54
CA GLY A 120 -23.56 -35.41 -5.79
C GLY A 120 -22.55 -36.56 -5.67
N PRO A 121 -22.90 -37.82 -6.00
CA PRO A 121 -22.21 -39.00 -5.49
C PRO A 121 -20.86 -39.25 -6.17
N ALA A 122 -19.83 -39.46 -5.35
CA ALA A 122 -18.51 -39.91 -5.78
C ALA A 122 -18.55 -41.35 -6.30
N ARG A 123 -17.87 -41.59 -7.43
CA ARG A 123 -17.52 -42.94 -7.90
C ARG A 123 -16.52 -43.60 -6.93
N PRO A 124 -16.60 -44.92 -6.71
CA PRO A 124 -15.78 -45.61 -5.73
C PRO A 124 -14.47 -46.07 -6.37
N GLU A 125 -13.33 -45.73 -5.78
CA GLU A 125 -12.11 -46.54 -5.92
C GLU A 125 -11.56 -46.89 -4.53
N THR A 126 -11.43 -48.20 -4.37
CA THR A 126 -10.96 -49.02 -3.27
C THR A 126 -9.58 -48.64 -2.72
N GLY A 127 -9.52 -48.48 -1.40
CA GLY A 127 -8.28 -48.48 -0.61
C GLY A 127 -8.61 -48.54 0.88
N VAL A 128 -8.40 -49.70 1.51
CA VAL A 128 -8.95 -50.08 2.81
C VAL A 128 -8.01 -49.70 3.97
N ALA A 129 -8.61 -49.05 4.97
CA ALA A 129 -8.36 -49.06 6.42
C ALA A 129 -6.98 -48.68 7.01
N GLY A 130 -7.00 -47.55 7.71
CA GLY A 130 -6.26 -47.32 8.95
C GLY A 130 -7.09 -46.41 9.86
N ALA A 131 -7.84 -47.00 10.79
CA ALA A 131 -8.66 -46.28 11.76
C ALA A 131 -7.78 -45.57 12.80
N GLN A 132 -8.06 -44.32 13.12
CA GLN A 132 -8.21 -43.85 14.51
C GLN A 132 -8.75 -42.42 14.56
N ARG A 133 -9.99 -42.30 15.08
CA ARG A 133 -10.50 -41.08 15.71
C ARG A 133 -9.75 -40.90 17.03
N GLN A 134 -9.14 -39.73 17.24
CA GLN A 134 -9.07 -38.95 18.49
C GLN A 134 -7.86 -38.03 18.43
N GLY A 135 -8.09 -36.74 18.60
CA GLY A 135 -7.03 -35.73 18.59
C GLY A 135 -7.64 -34.35 18.42
N SER A 136 -8.16 -33.84 19.53
CA SER A 136 -8.51 -32.44 19.78
C SER A 136 -7.77 -31.45 18.88
N GLY A 137 -8.54 -30.53 18.28
CA GLY A 137 -8.01 -29.37 17.56
C GLY A 137 -7.05 -28.56 18.42
N GLN A 138 -5.76 -28.84 18.29
CA GLN A 138 -4.69 -27.95 18.72
C GLN A 138 -4.46 -26.98 17.58
N ARG A 139 -5.12 -25.83 17.70
CA ARG A 139 -4.96 -24.67 16.83
C ARG A 139 -3.48 -24.31 16.80
N MET A 140 -2.86 -24.36 15.63
CA MET A 140 -1.49 -23.87 15.40
C MET A 140 -1.32 -22.36 15.69
N THR A 141 -2.38 -21.67 16.13
CA THR A 141 -2.38 -20.26 16.52
C THR A 141 -1.85 -20.00 17.93
N ASP A 142 -1.61 -21.03 18.75
CA ASP A 142 -1.17 -20.86 20.16
C ASP A 142 0.33 -20.56 20.34
N ARG A 143 1.06 -20.28 19.25
CA ARG A 143 2.48 -19.88 19.30
C ARG A 143 2.72 -18.40 18.98
N LEU A 144 1.67 -17.58 18.89
CA LEU A 144 1.83 -16.13 18.89
C LEU A 144 2.09 -15.66 20.31
N TRP A 145 3.35 -15.34 20.61
CA TRP A 145 3.72 -14.67 21.86
C TRP A 145 3.05 -13.29 21.88
N ILE A 146 2.11 -13.11 22.82
CA ILE A 146 1.44 -11.83 23.09
C ILE A 146 2.05 -11.27 24.38
N PRO A 147 2.64 -10.06 24.36
CA PRO A 147 3.15 -9.42 25.57
C PRO A 147 2.04 -9.32 26.64
N GLY A 148 2.30 -9.86 27.84
CA GLY A 148 1.39 -9.74 29.00
C GLY A 148 0.51 -10.96 29.32
N ARG A 149 0.62 -12.09 28.59
CA ARG A 149 0.00 -13.35 29.05
C ARG A 149 1.01 -14.22 29.81
N PRO A 150 0.65 -14.78 30.98
CA PRO A 150 1.47 -15.82 31.60
C PRO A 150 1.48 -17.03 30.67
N GLY A 151 2.69 -17.48 30.29
CA GLY A 151 2.88 -18.66 29.45
C GLY A 151 2.31 -19.92 30.12
N PRO A 152 2.05 -20.98 29.35
CA PRO A 152 1.52 -22.23 29.90
C PRO A 152 2.52 -22.83 30.91
N PRO A 153 2.03 -23.44 32.01
CA PRO A 153 2.89 -24.02 33.02
C PRO A 153 3.73 -25.18 32.45
N PRO A 154 4.96 -25.39 32.92
CA PRO A 154 5.74 -26.56 32.54
C PRO A 154 5.05 -27.83 33.09
N GLY A 155 4.94 -28.85 32.24
CA GLY A 155 4.51 -30.20 32.62
C GLY A 155 5.61 -31.01 33.26
#